data_AF-A0A1Q8A6Y8-F1
#
_entry.id   AF-A0A1Q8A6Y8-F1
#
_cell.length_a   1.000
_cell.length_b   1.000
_cell.length_c   1.000
_cell.angle_alpha   90.00
_cell.angle_beta   90.00
_cell.angle_gamma   90.00
#
_symmetry.space_group_name_H-M   'P 1'
#
loop_
_entity.id
_entity.type
_entity.pdbx_description
1 polymer ?
#
loop_
_entity_poly.entity_id
_entity_poly.type
_entity_poly.pdbx_seq_one_letter_code
_entity_poly.pdbx_strand_id
1 'polypeptide(L)'
;MPAPHVELARAAVPNEMGHVVLAFAERVLAPRDLAGLRERLWLGRTYLYVTPGPRLIERALEGFPPEVRALCARCPFHRYDARGGGGFWPDGNEIWLAAGVETYEGLRQVRLSACHELFHFVCWNHPRYRADEGRGFARLRSVVAESRALVDAFPRYRDWVTGSFLRQGDHANVVEYFADIPTNFRDAHQLPPPIAAHFAPLIDGSPFPSEFDTALADGGNDLAAFQRSLAPA
;
A
#
# COMPACT_ATOMS: atom_id res chain seq x y z
N MET A 1 -13.01 -4.28 11.97
CA MET A 1 -14.27 -4.51 11.22
C MET A 1 -14.21 -5.92 10.64
N PRO A 2 -15.33 -6.68 10.61
CA PRO A 2 -15.35 -7.98 9.94
C PRO A 2 -15.09 -7.82 8.44
N ALA A 3 -14.46 -8.82 7.81
CA ALA A 3 -14.21 -8.81 6.38
C ALA A 3 -15.53 -8.76 5.59
N PRO A 4 -15.59 -8.06 4.46
CA PRO A 4 -16.78 -8.08 3.62
C PRO A 4 -16.91 -9.47 2.97
N HIS A 5 -17.82 -10.32 3.45
CA HIS A 5 -17.92 -11.72 3.02
C HIS A 5 -18.60 -11.95 1.65
N VAL A 6 -18.75 -10.92 0.81
CA VAL A 6 -19.40 -11.04 -0.50
C VAL A 6 -18.49 -10.50 -1.59
N GLU A 7 -17.91 -11.42 -2.36
CA GLU A 7 -17.09 -11.11 -3.52
C GLU A 7 -17.96 -10.77 -4.74
N LEU A 8 -17.53 -9.75 -5.49
CA LEU A 8 -18.18 -9.35 -6.74
C LEU A 8 -17.89 -10.35 -7.86
N ALA A 9 -18.96 -10.92 -8.42
CA ALA A 9 -18.90 -11.70 -9.65
C ALA A 9 -18.81 -10.78 -10.89
N ARG A 10 -17.87 -11.06 -11.79
CA ARG A 10 -17.63 -10.26 -13.00
C ARG A 10 -18.68 -10.52 -14.08
N ALA A 11 -19.22 -9.47 -14.69
CA ALA A 11 -19.89 -9.53 -16.00
C ALA A 11 -18.88 -9.23 -17.12
N ALA A 12 -18.76 -10.09 -18.14
CA ALA A 12 -17.67 -10.00 -19.12
C ALA A 12 -17.79 -8.81 -20.10
N VAL A 13 -18.99 -8.53 -20.61
CA VAL A 13 -19.25 -7.59 -21.73
C VAL A 13 -19.39 -6.11 -21.30
N PRO A 14 -19.99 -5.75 -20.15
CA PRO A 14 -20.11 -4.34 -19.73
C PRO A 14 -18.77 -3.63 -19.50
N ASN A 15 -17.69 -4.39 -19.29
CA ASN A 15 -16.41 -3.85 -18.84
C ASN A 15 -15.60 -3.14 -19.94
N GLU A 16 -15.68 -3.59 -21.19
CA GLU A 16 -14.87 -3.04 -22.28
C GLU A 16 -15.36 -1.66 -22.73
N MET A 17 -16.68 -1.48 -22.86
CA MET A 17 -17.29 -0.18 -23.18
C MET A 17 -17.00 0.85 -22.07
N GLY A 18 -17.03 0.40 -20.82
CA GLY A 18 -16.66 1.19 -19.66
C GLY A 18 -15.29 1.82 -19.73
N HIS A 19 -14.29 1.02 -20.07
CA HIS A 19 -12.92 1.49 -20.24
C HIS A 19 -12.81 2.56 -21.31
N VAL A 20 -13.49 2.40 -22.45
CA VAL A 20 -13.45 3.38 -23.54
C VAL A 20 -14.10 4.70 -23.10
N VAL A 21 -15.27 4.64 -22.45
CA VAL A 21 -15.99 5.82 -21.95
C VAL A 21 -15.17 6.56 -20.89
N LEU A 22 -14.60 5.84 -19.91
CA LEU A 22 -13.78 6.45 -18.86
C LEU A 22 -12.49 7.05 -19.43
N ALA A 23 -11.78 6.34 -20.32
CA ALA A 23 -10.56 6.85 -20.94
C ALA A 23 -10.82 8.06 -21.86
N PHE A 24 -11.99 8.16 -22.49
CA PHE A 24 -12.40 9.37 -23.19
C PHE A 24 -12.69 10.50 -22.19
N ALA A 25 -13.53 10.25 -21.18
CA ALA A 25 -13.91 11.23 -20.18
C ALA A 25 -12.72 11.84 -19.42
N GLU A 26 -11.74 11.01 -19.04
CA GLU A 26 -10.50 11.45 -18.39
C GLU A 26 -9.68 12.42 -19.25
N ARG A 27 -9.79 12.33 -20.59
CA ARG A 27 -9.08 13.21 -21.52
C ARG A 27 -9.81 14.53 -21.78
N VAL A 28 -11.15 14.54 -21.70
CA VAL A 28 -11.96 15.68 -22.14
C VAL A 28 -12.66 16.45 -21.02
N LEU A 29 -12.94 15.83 -19.88
CA LEU A 29 -13.72 16.45 -18.80
C LEU A 29 -12.83 17.16 -17.79
N ALA A 30 -13.33 18.28 -17.27
CA ALA A 30 -12.74 18.91 -16.09
C ALA A 30 -12.86 17.99 -14.86
N PRO A 31 -11.98 18.10 -13.85
CA PRO A 31 -11.96 17.18 -12.69
C PRO A 31 -13.29 17.02 -11.97
N ARG A 32 -14.06 18.12 -11.82
CA ARG A 32 -15.37 18.10 -11.17
C ARG A 32 -16.41 17.31 -11.97
N ASP A 33 -16.44 17.50 -13.28
CA ASP A 33 -17.40 16.82 -14.17
C ASP A 33 -17.05 15.34 -14.33
N LEU A 34 -15.76 15.02 -14.34
CA LEU A 34 -15.25 13.65 -14.30
C LEU A 34 -15.69 12.94 -13.00
N ALA A 35 -15.56 13.60 -11.85
CA ALA A 35 -16.02 13.05 -10.58
C ALA A 35 -17.53 12.78 -10.59
N GLY A 36 -18.33 13.73 -11.09
CA GLY A 36 -19.79 13.56 -11.20
C GLY A 36 -20.20 12.45 -12.18
N LEU A 37 -19.47 12.27 -13.30
CA LEU A 37 -19.68 11.15 -14.21
C LEU A 37 -19.39 9.81 -13.52
N ARG A 38 -18.23 9.70 -12.85
CA ARG A 38 -17.82 8.47 -12.15
C ARG A 38 -18.81 8.09 -11.05
N GLU A 39 -19.34 9.08 -10.31
CA GLU A 39 -20.38 8.85 -9.31
C GLU A 39 -21.67 8.30 -9.92
N ARG A 40 -22.13 8.87 -11.05
CA ARG A 40 -23.31 8.35 -11.76
C ARG A 40 -23.10 6.93 -12.30
N LEU A 41 -21.93 6.65 -12.86
CA LEU A 41 -21.57 5.31 -13.36
C LEU A 41 -21.58 4.28 -12.22
N TRP A 42 -21.01 4.64 -11.06
CA TRP A 42 -21.01 3.80 -9.87
C TRP A 42 -22.43 3.54 -9.35
N LEU A 43 -23.23 4.60 -9.12
CA LEU A 43 -24.61 4.47 -8.61
C LEU A 43 -25.51 3.70 -9.57
N GLY A 44 -25.36 3.95 -10.88
CA GLY A 44 -26.12 3.26 -11.92
C GLY A 44 -25.58 1.87 -12.27
N ARG A 45 -24.54 1.38 -11.58
CA ARG A 45 -23.85 0.11 -11.87
C ARG A 45 -23.45 -0.03 -13.35
N THR A 46 -23.26 1.10 -14.01
CA THR A 46 -22.99 1.17 -15.44
C THR A 46 -21.48 1.14 -15.58
N TYR A 47 -20.95 0.05 -16.15
CA TYR A 47 -19.52 -0.11 -16.43
C TYR A 47 -18.61 -0.36 -15.21
N LEU A 48 -19.02 -1.26 -14.32
CA LEU A 48 -18.21 -1.66 -13.17
C LEU A 48 -17.06 -2.60 -13.59
N TYR A 49 -15.92 -2.01 -13.99
CA TYR A 49 -14.72 -2.79 -14.23
C TYR A 49 -14.10 -3.26 -12.92
N VAL A 50 -13.90 -4.57 -12.83
CA VAL A 50 -13.21 -5.21 -11.71
C VAL A 50 -12.06 -6.03 -12.28
N THR A 51 -10.83 -5.59 -12.02
CA THR A 51 -9.65 -6.41 -12.24
C THR A 51 -9.71 -7.58 -11.26
N PRO A 52 -9.64 -8.84 -11.73
CA PRO A 52 -9.56 -10.00 -10.85
C PRO A 52 -8.35 -9.90 -9.91
N GLY A 53 -8.51 -10.33 -8.66
CA GLY A 53 -7.46 -10.27 -7.63
C GLY A 53 -6.07 -10.73 -8.11
N PRO A 54 -5.92 -11.94 -8.68
CA PRO A 54 -4.62 -12.42 -9.17
C PRO A 54 -3.96 -11.51 -10.20
N ARG A 55 -4.74 -10.98 -11.16
CA ARG A 55 -4.23 -10.04 -12.16
C ARG A 55 -3.87 -8.69 -11.55
N LEU A 56 -4.59 -8.27 -10.51
CA LEU A 56 -4.28 -7.05 -9.79
C LEU A 56 -3.00 -7.19 -8.97
N ILE A 57 -2.76 -8.34 -8.34
CA ILE A 57 -1.51 -8.67 -7.63
C ILE A 57 -0.33 -8.57 -8.60
N GLU A 58 -0.39 -9.25 -9.74
CA GLU A 58 0.66 -9.21 -10.76
C GLU A 58 1.00 -7.78 -11.19
N ARG A 59 -0.05 -6.98 -11.43
CA ARG A 59 0.09 -5.57 -11.82
C ARG A 59 0.60 -4.70 -10.69
N ALA A 60 0.17 -4.91 -9.44
CA ALA A 60 0.59 -4.11 -8.30
C ALA A 60 2.08 -4.35 -7.97
N LEU A 61 2.54 -5.58 -8.19
CA LEU A 61 3.89 -6.01 -7.85
C LEU A 61 4.87 -6.05 -9.03
N GLU A 62 4.49 -5.49 -10.17
CA GLU A 62 5.39 -5.31 -11.30
C GLU A 62 6.65 -4.57 -10.85
N GLY A 63 7.82 -5.14 -11.16
CA GLY A 63 9.14 -4.59 -10.81
C GLY A 63 9.69 -4.98 -9.42
N PHE A 64 8.92 -5.63 -8.55
CA PHE A 64 9.46 -6.12 -7.25
C PHE A 64 10.23 -7.44 -7.38
N PRO A 65 11.05 -7.80 -6.37
CA PRO A 65 11.81 -9.03 -6.33
C PRO A 65 10.94 -10.28 -6.51
N PRO A 66 11.46 -11.34 -7.16
CA PRO A 66 10.72 -12.59 -7.39
C PRO A 66 10.16 -13.21 -6.10
N GLU A 67 10.88 -13.10 -4.99
CA GLU A 67 10.49 -13.68 -3.70
C GLU A 67 9.27 -12.97 -3.10
N VAL A 68 9.24 -11.63 -3.16
CA VAL A 68 8.08 -10.82 -2.76
C VAL A 68 6.87 -11.16 -3.63
N ARG A 69 7.06 -11.24 -4.95
CA ARG A 69 6.00 -11.61 -5.89
C ARG A 69 5.47 -13.02 -5.63
N ALA A 70 6.34 -13.98 -5.38
CA ALA A 70 5.98 -15.37 -5.08
C ALA A 70 5.23 -15.50 -3.74
N LEU A 71 5.65 -14.74 -2.73
CA LEU A 71 4.94 -14.65 -1.45
C LEU A 71 3.51 -14.15 -1.65
N CYS A 72 3.36 -13.00 -2.31
CA CYS A 72 2.08 -12.35 -2.54
C CYS A 72 1.14 -13.11 -3.48
N ALA A 73 1.66 -13.91 -4.42
CA ALA A 73 0.85 -14.74 -5.30
C ALA A 73 0.00 -15.78 -4.55
N ARG A 74 0.33 -16.06 -3.28
CA ARG A 74 -0.41 -16.97 -2.42
C ARG A 74 -1.53 -16.28 -1.63
N CYS A 75 -1.62 -14.95 -1.69
CA CYS A 75 -2.61 -14.18 -0.95
C CYS A 75 -4.01 -14.41 -1.54
N PRO A 76 -4.99 -14.88 -0.74
CA PRO A 76 -6.40 -14.78 -1.10
C PRO A 76 -6.77 -13.30 -1.24
N PHE A 77 -7.10 -12.87 -2.45
CA PHE A 77 -7.33 -11.47 -2.77
C PHE A 77 -8.70 -11.32 -3.43
N HIS A 78 -9.60 -10.68 -2.70
CA HIS A 78 -11.01 -10.57 -3.06
C HIS A 78 -11.39 -9.12 -3.38
N ARG A 79 -12.39 -8.98 -4.24
CA ARG A 79 -12.96 -7.69 -4.63
C ARG A 79 -14.40 -7.62 -4.15
N TYR A 80 -14.74 -6.59 -3.38
CA TYR A 80 -16.11 -6.45 -2.84
C TYR A 80 -16.78 -5.16 -3.29
N ASP A 81 -18.10 -5.16 -3.16
CA ASP A 81 -18.97 -4.12 -3.69
C ASP A 81 -19.05 -2.88 -2.80
N ALA A 82 -17.98 -2.09 -2.79
CA ALA A 82 -17.93 -0.80 -2.13
C ALA A 82 -17.28 0.27 -3.00
N ARG A 83 -17.59 1.54 -2.71
CA ARG A 83 -17.03 2.70 -3.41
C ARG A 83 -15.53 2.84 -3.19
N GLY A 84 -15.05 2.53 -2.00
CA GLY A 84 -13.66 2.67 -1.61
C GLY A 84 -13.36 1.91 -0.32
N GLY A 85 -12.08 1.92 0.04
CA GLY A 85 -11.55 1.16 1.17
C GLY A 85 -11.06 -0.23 0.78
N GLY A 86 -10.48 -0.86 1.78
CA GLY A 86 -9.90 -2.18 1.69
C GLY A 86 -9.04 -2.41 2.92
N GLY A 87 -8.46 -3.59 2.98
CA GLY A 87 -7.60 -3.96 4.09
C GLY A 87 -7.01 -5.34 3.90
N PHE A 88 -5.95 -5.59 4.65
CA PHE A 88 -5.51 -6.91 5.01
C PHE A 88 -6.22 -7.38 6.29
N TRP A 89 -6.79 -8.58 6.27
CA TRP A 89 -7.41 -9.25 7.42
C TRP A 89 -6.50 -10.37 7.92
N PRO A 90 -5.80 -10.18 9.06
CA PRO A 90 -4.82 -11.16 9.55
C PRO A 90 -5.42 -12.52 9.91
N ASP A 91 -6.65 -12.55 10.44
CA ASP A 91 -7.31 -13.80 10.87
C ASP A 91 -7.57 -14.75 9.70
N GLY A 92 -7.96 -14.21 8.55
CA GLY A 92 -8.16 -14.97 7.30
C GLY A 92 -6.91 -15.03 6.42
N ASN A 93 -5.86 -14.28 6.78
CA ASN A 93 -4.66 -14.05 5.97
C ASN A 93 -5.00 -13.64 4.52
N GLU A 94 -5.97 -12.73 4.37
CA GLU A 94 -6.59 -12.38 3.10
C GLU A 94 -6.71 -10.87 2.92
N ILE A 95 -6.81 -10.42 1.68
CA ILE A 95 -7.04 -9.02 1.33
C ILE A 95 -8.41 -8.88 0.71
N TRP A 96 -9.16 -7.89 1.19
CA TRP A 96 -10.37 -7.43 0.53
C TRP A 96 -10.17 -5.99 0.11
N LEU A 97 -10.35 -5.70 -1.18
CA LEU A 97 -10.23 -4.34 -1.70
C LEU A 97 -11.51 -3.97 -2.46
N ALA A 98 -12.01 -2.76 -2.22
CA ALA A 98 -13.24 -2.29 -2.85
C ALA A 98 -13.09 -2.17 -4.37
N ALA A 99 -14.10 -2.63 -5.12
CA ALA A 99 -14.14 -2.52 -6.58
C ALA A 99 -14.29 -1.06 -7.06
N GLY A 100 -14.95 -0.20 -6.29
CA GLY A 100 -15.23 1.18 -6.66
C GLY A 100 -13.99 2.05 -6.84
N VAL A 101 -12.85 1.68 -6.27
CA VAL A 101 -11.56 2.36 -6.52
C VAL A 101 -11.21 2.33 -8.01
N GLU A 102 -11.53 1.24 -8.73
CA GLU A 102 -11.25 1.12 -10.18
C GLU A 102 -12.13 2.04 -11.02
N THR A 103 -13.37 2.24 -10.57
CA THR A 103 -14.34 3.08 -11.27
C THR A 103 -14.20 4.56 -10.89
N TYR A 104 -13.80 4.86 -9.66
CA TYR A 104 -13.79 6.21 -9.08
C TYR A 104 -12.42 6.87 -9.06
N GLU A 105 -11.34 6.13 -8.82
CA GLU A 105 -9.98 6.70 -8.63
C GLU A 105 -9.03 6.36 -9.78
N GLY A 106 -9.37 5.35 -10.59
CA GLY A 106 -8.64 4.94 -11.78
C GLY A 106 -7.59 3.86 -11.52
N LEU A 107 -7.14 3.18 -12.58
CA LEU A 107 -6.32 1.96 -12.48
C LEU A 107 -5.00 2.15 -11.71
N ARG A 108 -4.36 3.32 -11.84
CA ARG A 108 -3.11 3.62 -11.11
C ARG A 108 -3.32 3.59 -9.59
N GLN A 109 -4.39 4.20 -9.11
CA GLN A 109 -4.68 4.28 -7.67
C GLN A 109 -5.06 2.91 -7.09
N VAL A 110 -5.73 2.08 -7.89
CA VAL A 110 -6.06 0.71 -7.52
C VAL A 110 -4.82 -0.14 -7.37
N ARG A 111 -3.85 -0.01 -8.29
CA ARG A 111 -2.55 -0.70 -8.19
C ARG A 111 -1.79 -0.28 -6.94
N LEU A 112 -1.82 1.00 -6.58
CA LEU A 112 -1.20 1.50 -5.35
C LEU A 112 -1.90 0.95 -4.11
N SER A 113 -3.23 0.99 -4.07
CA SER A 113 -4.01 0.46 -2.93
C SER A 113 -3.78 -1.05 -2.77
N ALA A 114 -3.81 -1.82 -3.86
CA ALA A 114 -3.50 -3.25 -3.82
C ALA A 114 -2.05 -3.51 -3.38
N CYS A 115 -1.09 -2.72 -3.86
CA CYS A 115 0.31 -2.82 -3.43
C CYS A 115 0.45 -2.61 -1.93
N HIS A 116 -0.20 -1.56 -1.40
CA HIS A 116 -0.19 -1.24 0.02
C HIS A 116 -0.70 -2.41 0.86
N GLU A 117 -1.89 -2.95 0.55
CA GLU A 117 -2.43 -4.10 1.29
C GLU A 117 -1.56 -5.36 1.15
N LEU A 118 -0.94 -5.56 -0.01
CA LEU A 118 0.00 -6.66 -0.21
C LEU A 118 1.24 -6.53 0.68
N PHE A 119 1.68 -5.33 1.02
CA PHE A 119 2.78 -5.17 1.97
C PHE A 119 2.37 -5.41 3.43
N HIS A 120 1.11 -5.17 3.81
CA HIS A 120 0.59 -5.69 5.08
C HIS A 120 0.63 -7.23 5.11
N PHE A 121 0.22 -7.88 4.02
CA PHE A 121 0.35 -9.34 3.87
C PHE A 121 1.81 -9.81 3.92
N VAL A 122 2.73 -9.10 3.27
CA VAL A 122 4.17 -9.41 3.33
C VAL A 122 4.70 -9.28 4.75
N CYS A 123 4.35 -8.21 5.48
CA CYS A 123 4.75 -8.03 6.87
C CYS A 123 4.35 -9.24 7.71
N TRP A 124 3.09 -9.65 7.59
CA TRP A 124 2.50 -10.75 8.35
C TRP A 124 3.15 -12.11 8.03
N ASN A 125 3.54 -12.34 6.77
CA ASN A 125 3.98 -13.65 6.30
C ASN A 125 5.50 -13.79 6.11
N HIS A 126 6.27 -12.69 6.12
CA HIS A 126 7.72 -12.73 6.02
C HIS A 126 8.35 -12.88 7.41
N PRO A 127 9.10 -13.96 7.72
CA PRO A 127 9.50 -14.30 9.08
C PRO A 127 10.19 -13.17 9.85
N ARG A 128 11.10 -12.44 9.18
CA ARG A 128 11.84 -11.34 9.81
C ARG A 128 10.99 -10.12 10.14
N TYR A 129 10.10 -9.73 9.23
CA TYR A 129 9.22 -8.57 9.43
C TYR A 129 8.10 -8.90 10.41
N ARG A 130 7.57 -10.14 10.36
CA ARG A 130 6.61 -10.64 11.34
C ARG A 130 7.19 -10.65 12.76
N ALA A 131 8.46 -11.02 12.90
CA ALA A 131 9.15 -10.99 14.18
C ALA A 131 9.34 -9.55 14.71
N ASP A 132 9.54 -8.57 13.84
CA ASP A 132 9.63 -7.16 14.21
C ASP A 132 8.24 -6.58 14.58
N GLU A 133 7.22 -6.86 13.77
CA GLU A 133 5.82 -6.51 14.05
C GLU A 133 5.37 -7.04 15.43
N GLY A 134 5.70 -8.31 15.73
CA GLY A 134 5.40 -8.93 17.02
C GLY A 134 6.05 -8.25 18.23
N ARG A 135 7.04 -7.37 18.01
CA ARG A 135 7.70 -6.53 19.02
C ARG A 135 7.29 -5.06 18.93
N GLY A 136 6.18 -4.77 18.26
CA GLY A 136 5.70 -3.41 18.04
C GLY A 136 6.56 -2.60 17.06
N PHE A 137 7.21 -3.28 16.10
CA PHE A 137 8.12 -2.69 15.11
C PHE A 137 9.33 -1.98 15.74
N ALA A 138 9.95 -2.63 16.73
CA ALA A 138 11.11 -2.09 17.43
C ALA A 138 12.24 -1.65 16.48
N ARG A 139 12.54 -2.49 15.47
CA ARG A 139 13.58 -2.19 14.49
C ARG A 139 13.20 -1.06 13.57
N LEU A 140 12.01 -1.13 12.98
CA LEU A 140 11.54 -0.07 12.08
C LEU A 140 11.49 1.30 12.80
N ARG A 141 11.08 1.34 14.08
CA ARG A 141 11.14 2.56 14.89
C ARG A 141 12.57 3.07 15.08
N SER A 142 13.52 2.18 15.35
CA SER A 142 14.95 2.54 15.49
C SER A 142 15.50 3.15 14.21
N VAL A 143 15.31 2.49 13.05
CA VAL A 143 15.85 3.00 11.77
C VAL A 143 15.23 4.33 11.37
N VAL A 144 13.95 4.55 11.70
CA VAL A 144 13.29 5.84 11.48
C VAL A 144 13.90 6.92 12.37
N ALA A 145 14.11 6.63 13.67
CA ALA A 145 14.73 7.58 14.59
C ALA A 145 16.18 7.93 14.19
N GLU A 146 16.98 6.94 13.79
CA GLU A 146 18.34 7.12 13.28
C GLU A 146 18.37 7.95 11.99
N SER A 147 17.36 7.80 11.14
CA SER A 147 17.27 8.53 9.88
C SER A 147 16.89 10.00 10.02
N ARG A 148 16.40 10.43 11.20
CA ARG A 148 15.81 11.76 11.42
C ARG A 148 16.74 12.91 10.97
N ALA A 149 18.03 12.83 11.30
CA ALA A 149 19.01 13.85 10.95
C ALA A 149 19.40 13.85 9.45
N LEU A 150 19.00 12.83 8.69
CA LEU A 150 19.35 12.66 7.28
C LEU A 150 18.21 13.06 6.34
N VAL A 151 16.98 13.22 6.85
CA VAL A 151 15.76 13.43 6.05
C VAL A 151 15.88 14.60 5.07
N ASP A 152 16.55 15.69 5.45
CA ASP A 152 16.69 16.88 4.59
C ASP A 152 17.50 16.63 3.31
N ALA A 153 18.37 15.61 3.29
CA ALA A 153 19.11 15.20 2.11
C ALA A 153 18.26 14.39 1.10
N PHE A 154 17.05 13.99 1.49
CA PHE A 154 16.15 13.14 0.69
C PHE A 154 14.81 13.85 0.45
N PRO A 155 14.77 14.87 -0.45
CA PRO A 155 13.62 15.75 -0.60
C PRO A 155 12.33 15.01 -0.98
N ARG A 156 12.40 13.99 -1.84
CA ARG A 156 11.21 13.18 -2.20
C ARG A 156 10.60 12.49 -0.97
N TYR A 157 11.44 11.92 -0.12
CA TYR A 157 11.00 11.27 1.11
C TYR A 157 10.46 12.28 2.11
N ARG A 158 11.20 13.37 2.37
CA ARG A 158 10.78 14.45 3.27
C ARG A 158 9.42 15.04 2.87
N ASP A 159 9.25 15.37 1.60
CA ASP A 159 8.04 16.01 1.09
C ASP A 159 6.84 15.05 1.16
N TRP A 160 7.05 13.75 0.94
CA TRP A 160 6.03 12.74 1.14
C TRP A 160 5.66 12.58 2.63
N VAL A 161 6.65 12.45 3.52
CA VAL A 161 6.39 12.30 4.97
C VAL A 161 5.59 13.49 5.52
N THR A 162 6.03 14.70 5.23
CA THR A 162 5.44 15.94 5.80
C THR A 162 4.18 16.40 5.06
N GLY A 163 4.13 16.20 3.75
CA GLY A 163 3.04 16.65 2.89
C GLY A 163 1.90 15.65 2.73
N SER A 164 2.16 14.36 2.97
CA SER A 164 1.21 13.27 2.75
C SER A 164 1.06 12.39 3.99
N PHE A 165 2.10 11.66 4.40
CA PHE A 165 1.97 10.61 5.42
C PHE A 165 1.52 11.15 6.78
N LEU A 166 2.24 12.11 7.36
CA LEU A 166 1.90 12.69 8.67
C LEU A 166 0.55 13.41 8.71
N ARG A 167 0.02 13.82 7.55
CA ARG A 167 -1.31 14.47 7.48
C ARG A 167 -2.46 13.49 7.64
N GLN A 168 -2.20 12.18 7.64
CA GLN A 168 -3.21 11.14 7.82
C GLN A 168 -3.64 10.96 9.30
N GLY A 169 -3.03 11.69 10.24
CA GLY A 169 -3.39 11.63 11.66
C GLY A 169 -3.06 10.26 12.27
N ASP A 170 -4.04 9.58 12.85
CA ASP A 170 -3.83 8.28 13.50
C ASP A 170 -3.42 7.15 12.52
N HIS A 171 -3.69 7.33 11.23
CA HIS A 171 -3.20 6.45 10.17
C HIS A 171 -1.71 6.66 9.87
N ALA A 172 -1.09 7.74 10.33
CA ALA A 172 0.36 7.94 10.24
C ALA A 172 1.08 7.13 11.34
N ASN A 173 0.86 5.81 11.37
CA ASN A 173 1.40 4.88 12.35
C ASN A 173 2.41 3.91 11.71
N VAL A 174 3.12 3.14 12.53
CA VAL A 174 4.26 2.32 12.06
C VAL A 174 3.85 1.16 11.15
N VAL A 175 2.64 0.61 11.33
CA VAL A 175 2.08 -0.46 10.48
C VAL A 175 1.84 0.09 9.08
N GLU A 176 1.17 1.24 8.99
CA GLU A 176 0.90 1.89 7.70
C GLU A 176 2.18 2.39 7.03
N TYR A 177 3.13 2.91 7.82
CA TYR A 177 4.44 3.33 7.32
C TYR A 177 5.17 2.16 6.64
N PHE A 178 5.14 0.96 7.24
CA PHE A 178 5.75 -0.23 6.65
C PHE A 178 5.17 -0.53 5.25
N ALA A 179 3.84 -0.50 5.11
CA ALA A 179 3.18 -0.78 3.83
C ALA A 179 3.38 0.35 2.80
N ASP A 180 3.43 1.59 3.27
CA ASP A 180 3.53 2.76 2.40
C ASP A 180 4.91 2.96 1.79
N ILE A 181 6.00 2.60 2.48
CA ILE A 181 7.35 2.79 1.96
C ILE A 181 7.56 2.10 0.61
N PRO A 182 7.43 0.77 0.49
CA PRO A 182 7.61 0.10 -0.80
C PRO A 182 6.50 0.47 -1.81
N THR A 183 5.31 0.87 -1.34
CA THR A 183 4.24 1.37 -2.22
C THR A 183 4.61 2.68 -2.91
N ASN A 184 5.22 3.62 -2.18
CA ASN A 184 5.56 4.96 -2.67
C ASN A 184 7.00 5.06 -3.19
N PHE A 185 7.92 4.21 -2.76
CA PHE A 185 9.35 4.24 -3.07
C PHE A 185 9.79 2.91 -3.67
N ARG A 186 9.75 2.84 -5.01
CA ARG A 186 10.23 1.68 -5.79
C ARG A 186 11.73 1.69 -6.05
N ASP A 187 12.41 2.72 -5.54
CA ASP A 187 13.85 2.93 -5.66
C ASP A 187 14.37 3.30 -4.26
N ALA A 188 15.16 2.40 -3.67
CA ALA A 188 15.65 2.53 -2.31
C ALA A 188 16.62 3.72 -2.14
N HIS A 189 17.25 4.21 -3.23
CA HIS A 189 18.13 5.38 -3.18
C HIS A 189 17.39 6.69 -2.87
N GLN A 190 16.06 6.68 -2.96
CA GLN A 190 15.21 7.83 -2.62
C GLN A 190 14.89 7.91 -1.12
N LEU A 191 15.32 6.91 -0.34
CA LEU A 191 15.08 6.80 1.10
C LEU A 191 16.36 7.15 1.88
N PRO A 192 16.25 7.72 3.09
CA PRO A 192 17.39 7.86 3.99
C PRO A 192 18.09 6.51 4.23
N PRO A 193 19.43 6.44 4.34
CA PRO A 193 20.17 5.17 4.29
C PRO A 193 19.72 4.09 5.29
N PRO A 194 19.41 4.39 6.57
CA PRO A 194 18.91 3.35 7.49
C PRO A 194 17.55 2.80 7.07
N ILE A 195 16.63 3.66 6.59
CA ILE A 195 15.33 3.24 6.02
C ILE A 195 15.56 2.45 4.73
N ALA A 196 16.44 2.92 3.84
CA ALA A 196 16.78 2.24 2.60
C ALA A 196 17.28 0.81 2.88
N ALA A 197 18.22 0.64 3.81
CA ALA A 197 18.76 -0.66 4.19
C ALA A 197 17.69 -1.59 4.79
N HIS A 198 16.74 -1.04 5.56
CA HIS A 198 15.62 -1.82 6.10
C HIS A 198 14.69 -2.35 5.00
N PHE A 199 14.39 -1.56 3.98
CA PHE A 199 13.40 -1.92 2.94
C PHE A 199 13.99 -2.46 1.64
N ALA A 200 15.30 -2.32 1.38
CA ALA A 200 15.95 -2.80 0.16
C ALA A 200 15.67 -4.30 -0.12
N PRO A 201 15.67 -5.21 0.87
CA PRO A 201 15.28 -6.61 0.61
C PRO A 201 13.89 -6.79 0.01
N LEU A 202 12.96 -5.87 0.29
CA LEU A 202 11.62 -5.88 -0.28
C LEU A 202 11.52 -5.13 -1.62
N ILE A 203 12.32 -4.08 -1.81
CA ILE A 203 12.24 -3.18 -2.97
C ILE A 203 13.05 -3.71 -4.16
N ASP A 204 14.29 -4.12 -3.93
CA ASP A 204 15.24 -4.51 -4.99
C ASP A 204 15.86 -5.91 -4.78
N GLY A 205 15.60 -6.54 -3.63
CA GLY A 205 16.06 -7.88 -3.32
C GLY A 205 17.48 -7.92 -2.75
N SER A 206 18.01 -6.77 -2.33
CA SER A 206 19.26 -6.69 -1.57
C SER A 206 19.22 -7.57 -0.31
N PRO A 207 20.38 -8.08 0.15
CA PRO A 207 20.42 -8.85 1.38
C PRO A 207 19.99 -8.02 2.58
N PHE A 208 19.41 -8.69 3.58
CA PHE A 208 19.15 -8.08 4.88
C PHE A 208 20.47 -7.60 5.52
N PRO A 209 20.48 -6.44 6.21
CA PRO A 209 21.59 -6.04 7.06
C PRO A 209 21.97 -7.14 8.06
N SER A 210 23.26 -7.27 8.39
CA SER A 210 23.74 -8.35 9.28
C SER A 210 23.15 -8.24 10.69
N GLU A 211 22.83 -7.02 11.11
CA GLU A 211 22.19 -6.67 12.35
C GLU A 211 20.66 -6.82 12.33
N PHE A 212 20.03 -7.18 11.20
CA PHE A 212 18.56 -7.25 11.09
C PHE A 212 17.95 -8.28 12.06
N ASP A 213 18.65 -9.38 12.29
CA ASP A 213 18.20 -10.45 13.17
C ASP A 213 18.62 -10.21 14.64
N THR A 214 19.34 -9.12 14.95
CA THR A 214 19.71 -8.76 16.33
C THR A 214 18.45 -8.44 17.14
N ALA A 215 18.34 -9.03 18.33
CA ALA A 215 17.22 -8.79 19.22
C ALA A 215 17.21 -7.33 19.70
N LEU A 216 16.06 -6.67 19.57
CA LEU A 216 15.79 -5.36 20.17
C LEU A 216 14.77 -5.53 21.30
N ALA A 217 14.81 -4.61 22.27
CA ALA A 217 13.74 -4.46 23.24
C ALA A 217 12.44 -4.07 22.50
N ASP A 218 11.29 -4.39 23.10
CA ASP A 218 9.99 -4.06 22.51
C ASP A 218 9.89 -2.55 22.25
N GLY A 219 9.45 -2.18 21.04
CA GLY A 219 9.44 -0.80 20.56
C GLY A 219 8.35 0.08 21.17
N GLY A 220 7.46 -0.53 21.97
CA GLY A 220 6.25 0.11 22.48
C GLY A 220 5.28 0.50 21.36
N ASN A 221 4.13 1.07 21.75
CA ASN A 221 3.06 1.48 20.84
C ASN A 221 2.80 3.00 20.86
N ASP A 222 3.79 3.81 21.24
CA ASP A 222 3.63 5.28 21.25
C ASP A 222 3.62 5.81 19.81
N LEU A 223 2.42 6.20 19.36
CA LEU A 223 2.17 6.81 18.07
C LEU A 223 2.81 8.20 17.96
N ALA A 224 2.68 9.03 19.00
CA ALA A 224 3.17 10.39 18.97
C ALA A 224 4.71 10.43 18.95
N ALA A 225 5.37 9.50 19.66
CA ALA A 225 6.82 9.34 19.58
C ALA A 225 7.28 8.96 18.16
N PHE A 226 6.57 8.04 17.50
CA PHE A 226 6.86 7.65 16.12
C PHE A 226 6.65 8.80 15.12
N GLN A 227 5.55 9.53 15.24
CA GLN A 227 5.30 10.68 14.37
C GLN A 227 6.35 11.78 14.54
N ARG A 228 6.84 11.99 15.77
CA ARG A 228 7.96 12.92 16.03
C ARG A 228 9.28 12.46 15.43
N SER A 229 9.56 11.15 15.37
CA SER A 229 10.80 10.65 14.77
C SER A 229 10.83 10.75 13.25
N LEU A 230 9.66 10.83 12.60
CA LEU A 230 9.53 11.05 11.16
C LEU A 230 9.74 12.50 10.73
N ALA A 231 9.43 13.47 11.60
CA ALA A 231 9.62 14.88 11.30
C ALA A 231 11.13 15.22 11.22
N PRO A 232 11.56 16.07 10.27
CA PRO A 232 12.93 16.56 10.21
C PRO A 232 13.44 17.08 11.57
N ALA A 233 14.76 16.99 11.77
CA ALA A 233 15.41 17.35 13.03
C ALA A 233 15.16 18.81 13.43
#